data_AF-A0A3N5T4L3-F1
#
_entry.id   AF-A0A3N5T4L3-F1
#
_cell.length_a   1.000
_cell.length_b   1.000
_cell.length_c   1.000
_cell.angle_alpha   90.00
_cell.angle_beta   90.00
_cell.angle_gamma   90.00
#
_symmetry.space_group_name_H-M   'P 1'
#
loop_
_entity.id
_entity.type
_entity.pdbx_description
1 polymer ?
#
loop_
_entity_poly.entity_id
_entity_poly.type
_entity_poly.pdbx_seq_one_letter_code
_entity_poly.pdbx_strand_id
1 'polypeptide(L)'
;MNIEFHYYILYILAKHAGLPEYDCITLAYSSQYVDNNLVGHRIHTDTRVYETSVTHNYGWWSDWFPAHVYIPFHFFPGDLSCKGARRKDGKTNTLNCTAGGAFVRGLVRRAFDTKNLYRMGIAIHTFADSWAHQNFTGGNDSWNTISQDSPIPKVGHADAISQPDIMTLKWIDPRLDGEGQYIDNLVRFLDAAANIYSYLCQFSGKWMPNNRLGGEGGSSYAQAAEFPPDWEKVRDRLKQFIGPFDPANAKQAER
;
A
#
# COMPACT_ATOMS: atom_id res chain seq x y z
N MET A 1 0.24 -4.84 -3.61
CA MET A 1 -1.22 -5.00 -3.88
C MET A 1 -1.38 -5.27 -5.39
N ASN A 2 -2.58 -5.59 -5.90
CA ASN A 2 -2.81 -5.81 -7.34
C ASN A 2 -3.73 -4.76 -7.98
N ILE A 3 -3.99 -4.92 -9.29
CA ILE A 3 -4.81 -4.00 -10.11
C ILE A 3 -6.22 -3.79 -9.57
N GLU A 4 -6.81 -4.79 -8.93
CA GLU A 4 -8.10 -4.67 -8.27
C GLU A 4 -8.10 -3.55 -7.25
N PHE A 5 -7.00 -3.37 -6.51
CA PHE A 5 -6.90 -2.32 -5.51
C PHE A 5 -6.40 -1.00 -6.10
N HIS A 6 -5.20 -1.01 -6.70
CA HIS A 6 -4.50 0.21 -7.13
C HIS A 6 -5.25 0.96 -8.24
N TYR A 7 -6.00 0.26 -9.09
CA TYR A 7 -6.83 0.88 -10.11
C TYR A 7 -8.31 0.90 -9.72
N TYR A 8 -8.95 -0.27 -9.61
CA TYR A 8 -10.42 -0.34 -9.58
C TYR A 8 -11.01 0.15 -8.26
N ILE A 9 -10.52 -0.31 -7.11
CA ILE A 9 -10.98 0.17 -5.81
C ILE A 9 -10.66 1.66 -5.66
N LEU A 10 -9.46 2.10 -6.04
CA LEU A 10 -9.12 3.53 -5.97
C LEU A 10 -10.06 4.38 -6.82
N TYR A 11 -10.38 3.94 -8.04
CA TYR A 11 -11.37 4.61 -8.89
C TYR A 11 -12.75 4.67 -8.21
N ILE A 12 -13.23 3.56 -7.62
CA ILE A 12 -14.50 3.51 -6.89
C ILE A 12 -14.48 4.50 -5.72
N LEU A 13 -13.39 4.52 -4.93
CA LEU A 13 -13.23 5.44 -3.81
C LEU A 13 -13.26 6.90 -4.25
N ALA A 14 -12.51 7.25 -5.31
CA ALA A 14 -12.47 8.61 -5.87
C ALA A 14 -13.85 9.05 -6.38
N LYS A 15 -14.57 8.14 -7.05
CA LYS A 15 -15.91 8.40 -7.54
C LYS A 15 -16.88 8.66 -6.39
N HIS A 16 -16.84 7.84 -5.35
CA HIS A 16 -17.65 8.03 -4.16
C HIS A 16 -17.27 9.30 -3.40
N ALA A 17 -16.00 9.70 -3.41
CA ALA A 17 -15.55 10.96 -2.82
C ALA A 17 -16.03 12.20 -3.58
N GLY A 18 -16.62 12.04 -4.78
CA GLY A 18 -17.21 13.12 -5.56
C GLY A 18 -16.26 13.75 -6.58
N LEU A 19 -15.15 13.08 -6.92
CA LEU A 19 -14.25 13.56 -7.95
C LEU A 19 -14.90 13.43 -9.35
N PRO A 20 -14.61 14.33 -10.29
CA PRO A 20 -14.96 14.17 -11.70
C PRO A 20 -14.41 12.86 -12.28
N GLU A 21 -15.09 12.33 -13.29
CA GLU A 21 -14.73 11.06 -13.93
C GLU A 21 -13.27 11.04 -14.42
N TYR A 22 -12.85 12.11 -15.10
CA TYR A 22 -11.49 12.26 -15.62
C TYR A 22 -10.44 12.23 -14.49
N ASP A 23 -10.74 12.86 -13.36
CA ASP A 23 -9.85 12.91 -12.21
C ASP A 23 -9.74 11.53 -11.54
N CYS A 24 -10.86 10.80 -11.45
CA CYS A 24 -10.89 9.44 -10.94
C CYS A 24 -9.98 8.52 -11.77
N ILE A 25 -10.09 8.59 -13.10
CA ILE A 25 -9.26 7.81 -14.04
C ILE A 25 -7.79 8.20 -13.89
N THR A 26 -7.49 9.49 -13.87
CA THR A 26 -6.11 9.99 -13.77
C THR A 26 -5.44 9.53 -12.48
N LEU A 27 -6.14 9.64 -11.34
CA LEU A 27 -5.65 9.21 -10.04
C LEU A 27 -5.41 7.69 -10.00
N ALA A 28 -6.40 6.90 -10.42
CA ALA A 28 -6.33 5.44 -10.42
C ALA A 28 -5.24 4.91 -11.38
N TYR A 29 -5.16 5.48 -12.58
CA TYR A 29 -4.11 5.13 -13.54
C TYR A 29 -2.73 5.45 -12.98
N SER A 30 -2.56 6.61 -12.35
CA SER A 30 -1.26 7.02 -11.78
C SER A 30 -0.82 6.13 -10.63
N SER A 31 -1.75 5.61 -9.82
CA SER A 31 -1.43 4.59 -8.81
C SER A 31 -0.99 3.29 -9.48
N GLN A 32 -1.81 2.73 -10.38
CA GLN A 32 -1.48 1.47 -11.06
C GLN A 32 -0.20 1.55 -11.90
N TYR A 33 0.12 2.73 -12.42
CA TYR A 33 1.31 2.92 -13.23
C TYR A 33 2.59 2.62 -12.47
N VAL A 34 2.59 2.74 -11.13
CA VAL A 34 3.76 2.37 -10.31
C VAL A 34 4.15 0.90 -10.54
N ASP A 35 3.18 -0.02 -10.51
CA ASP A 35 3.38 -1.45 -10.80
C ASP A 35 3.59 -1.74 -12.30
N ASN A 36 3.00 -0.96 -13.19
CA ASN A 36 3.09 -1.21 -14.63
C ASN A 36 4.38 -0.66 -15.26
N ASN A 37 5.08 0.23 -14.57
CA ASN A 37 6.23 0.95 -15.10
C ASN A 37 7.52 0.14 -15.00
N LEU A 38 7.63 -0.81 -15.93
CA LEU A 38 8.73 -1.74 -16.13
C LEU A 38 9.86 -1.18 -17.00
N VAL A 39 9.61 -0.09 -17.74
CA VAL A 39 10.52 0.44 -18.76
C VAL A 39 10.76 1.92 -18.54
N GLY A 40 12.05 2.29 -18.41
CA GLY A 40 12.46 3.68 -18.41
C GLY A 40 12.33 4.30 -19.80
N HIS A 41 11.71 5.46 -19.89
CA HIS A 41 11.53 6.20 -21.13
C HIS A 41 12.38 7.47 -21.12
N ARG A 42 13.04 7.74 -22.25
CA ARG A 42 13.70 9.02 -22.50
C ARG A 42 12.78 9.89 -23.36
N ILE A 43 12.16 10.89 -22.75
CA ILE A 43 11.22 11.79 -23.38
C ILE A 43 11.95 13.07 -23.79
N HIS A 44 11.93 13.37 -25.08
CA HIS A 44 12.50 14.61 -25.62
C HIS A 44 11.39 15.64 -25.76
N THR A 45 11.59 16.81 -25.17
CA THR A 45 10.79 18.01 -25.42
C THR A 45 11.67 19.06 -26.09
N ASP A 46 11.07 20.12 -26.64
CA ASP A 46 11.80 21.20 -27.29
C ASP A 46 12.83 21.90 -26.36
N THR A 47 12.65 21.77 -25.05
CA THR A 47 13.46 22.46 -24.03
C THR A 47 14.27 21.54 -23.14
N ARG A 48 13.91 20.25 -23.03
CA ARG A 48 14.54 19.33 -22.08
C ARG A 48 14.32 17.88 -22.44
N VAL A 49 15.28 17.05 -22.05
CA VAL A 49 15.15 15.59 -22.00
C VAL A 49 14.78 15.16 -20.58
N TYR A 50 13.74 14.36 -20.46
CA TYR A 50 13.32 13.72 -19.21
C TYR A 50 13.59 12.22 -19.29
N GLU A 51 14.06 11.63 -18.20
CA GLU A 51 14.17 10.19 -18.05
C GLU A 51 13.21 9.73 -16.97
N THR A 52 12.33 8.79 -17.30
CA THR A 52 11.45 8.17 -16.29
C THR A 52 12.21 7.08 -15.56
N SER A 53 12.04 7.04 -14.24
CA SER A 53 12.56 5.94 -13.42
C SER A 53 11.63 4.74 -13.56
N VAL A 54 12.18 3.54 -13.65
CA VAL A 54 11.43 2.28 -13.48
C VAL A 54 10.96 2.20 -12.04
N THR A 55 9.69 1.89 -11.83
CA THR A 55 9.09 1.76 -10.48
C THR A 55 8.58 0.36 -10.19
N HIS A 56 8.69 -0.57 -11.13
CA HIS A 56 8.49 -1.99 -10.88
C HIS A 56 9.54 -2.82 -11.60
N ASN A 57 10.03 -3.87 -10.95
CA ASN A 57 10.98 -4.78 -11.57
C ASN A 57 11.01 -6.13 -10.84
N TYR A 58 11.44 -7.16 -11.56
CA TYR A 58 11.67 -8.51 -11.02
C TYR A 58 13.15 -8.79 -10.76
N GLY A 59 13.96 -7.75 -10.54
CA GLY A 59 15.41 -7.84 -10.46
C GLY A 59 15.97 -7.71 -9.06
N TRP A 60 16.69 -8.74 -8.62
CA TRP A 60 17.31 -8.83 -7.28
C TRP A 60 18.84 -8.89 -7.33
N TRP A 61 19.46 -8.63 -8.49
CA TRP A 61 20.91 -8.73 -8.71
C TRP A 61 21.68 -7.47 -8.31
N SER A 62 21.02 -6.44 -7.78
CA SER A 62 21.69 -5.22 -7.30
C SER A 62 20.91 -4.55 -6.18
N ASP A 63 21.61 -3.83 -5.31
CA ASP A 63 21.02 -3.03 -4.22
C ASP A 63 20.32 -1.75 -4.72
N TRP A 64 20.47 -1.42 -6.01
CA TRP A 64 19.87 -0.23 -6.59
C TRP A 64 18.34 -0.29 -6.56
N PHE A 65 17.75 -1.42 -6.95
CA PHE A 65 16.29 -1.60 -6.96
C PHE A 65 15.67 -1.56 -5.56
N PRO A 66 16.21 -2.26 -4.54
CA PRO A 66 15.80 -2.05 -3.16
C PRO A 66 15.75 -0.57 -2.74
N ALA A 67 16.84 0.17 -2.96
CA ALA A 67 16.98 1.54 -2.48
C ALA A 67 16.14 2.57 -3.26
N HIS A 68 15.94 2.38 -4.57
CA HIS A 68 15.32 3.38 -5.45
C HIS A 68 13.91 3.00 -5.91
N VAL A 69 13.51 1.73 -5.73
CA VAL A 69 12.22 1.21 -6.21
C VAL A 69 11.44 0.57 -5.06
N TYR A 70 11.92 -0.53 -4.50
CA TYR A 70 11.13 -1.34 -3.57
C TYR A 70 10.82 -0.60 -2.26
N ILE A 71 11.84 -0.10 -1.56
CA ILE A 71 11.66 0.62 -0.30
C ILE A 71 10.80 1.90 -0.48
N PRO A 72 11.09 2.80 -1.43
CA PRO A 72 10.33 4.05 -1.53
C PRO A 72 8.91 3.88 -2.09
N PHE A 73 8.63 2.85 -2.89
CA PHE A 73 7.32 2.71 -3.55
C PHE A 73 6.44 1.58 -2.99
N HIS A 74 7.01 0.46 -2.54
CA HIS A 74 6.26 -0.77 -2.21
C HIS A 74 6.41 -1.22 -0.75
N PHE A 75 7.56 -0.97 -0.11
CA PHE A 75 7.88 -1.44 1.24
C PHE A 75 8.29 -0.27 2.13
N PHE A 76 7.46 0.77 2.14
CA PHE A 76 7.77 2.01 2.84
C PHE A 76 7.92 1.75 4.35
N PRO A 77 9.08 2.07 4.98
CA PRO A 77 9.31 1.76 6.38
C PRO A 77 8.33 2.47 7.32
N GLY A 78 7.92 1.74 8.37
CA GLY A 78 6.88 2.18 9.28
C GLY A 78 7.32 2.23 10.75
N ASP A 79 6.34 2.12 11.66
CA ASP A 79 6.54 2.19 13.11
C ASP A 79 6.83 0.80 13.69
N LEU A 80 8.04 0.60 14.18
CA LEU A 80 8.51 -0.67 14.74
C LEU A 80 7.81 -1.05 16.05
N SER A 81 7.13 -0.11 16.71
CA SER A 81 6.38 -0.38 17.94
C SER A 81 4.98 -0.96 17.69
N CYS A 82 4.57 -1.09 16.43
CA CYS A 82 3.27 -1.67 16.07
C CYS A 82 3.16 -3.11 16.60
N LYS A 83 2.09 -3.39 17.36
CA LYS A 83 1.87 -4.72 17.96
C LYS A 83 1.81 -5.84 16.91
N GLY A 84 1.30 -5.56 15.72
CA GLY A 84 1.22 -6.52 14.60
C GLY A 84 2.56 -6.80 13.90
N ALA A 85 3.63 -6.12 14.30
CA ALA A 85 4.98 -6.27 13.75
C ALA A 85 5.94 -7.04 14.67
N ARG A 86 5.47 -7.53 15.82
CA ARG A 86 6.31 -8.30 16.74
C ARG A 86 6.61 -9.69 16.17
N ARG A 87 7.88 -10.06 16.22
CA ARG A 87 8.37 -11.36 15.76
C ARG A 87 8.54 -12.36 16.90
N LYS A 88 8.36 -13.65 16.58
CA LYS A 88 8.62 -14.76 17.51
C LYS A 88 10.08 -14.82 17.98
N ASP A 89 11.01 -14.40 17.13
CA ASP A 89 12.45 -14.35 17.43
C ASP A 89 12.90 -13.08 18.17
N GLY A 90 11.98 -12.17 18.48
CA GLY A 90 12.25 -10.92 19.18
C GLY A 90 13.08 -9.89 18.40
N LYS A 91 13.40 -10.14 17.12
CA LYS A 91 14.20 -9.22 16.30
C LYS A 91 13.35 -8.06 15.79
N THR A 92 14.01 -6.94 15.51
CA THR A 92 13.44 -5.75 14.86
C THR A 92 14.23 -5.37 13.61
N ASN A 93 13.58 -4.76 12.62
CA ASN A 93 14.24 -4.24 11.42
C ASN A 93 13.76 -2.83 11.11
N THR A 94 14.68 -1.87 10.99
CA THR A 94 14.35 -0.45 10.74
C THR A 94 13.69 -0.18 9.39
N LEU A 95 13.84 -1.09 8.43
CA LEU A 95 13.21 -1.03 7.11
C LEU A 95 11.87 -1.77 7.07
N ASN A 96 11.37 -2.27 8.21
CA ASN A 96 10.13 -3.03 8.25
C ASN A 96 8.94 -2.15 7.84
N CYS A 97 8.17 -2.62 6.87
CA CYS A 97 6.95 -1.97 6.45
C CYS A 97 5.82 -2.24 7.46
N THR A 98 5.10 -1.19 7.85
CA THR A 98 3.92 -1.29 8.72
C THR A 98 2.78 -0.42 8.20
N ALA A 99 1.53 -0.82 8.47
CA ALA A 99 0.35 -0.13 8.00
C ALA A 99 0.31 1.35 8.39
N GLY A 100 0.18 2.24 7.39
CA GLY A 100 -0.22 3.63 7.58
C GLY A 100 0.63 4.42 8.57
N GLY A 101 1.93 4.16 8.66
CA GLY A 101 2.83 4.86 9.58
C GLY A 101 2.90 6.38 9.37
N ALA A 102 3.48 7.09 10.34
CA ALA A 102 3.62 8.56 10.33
C ALA A 102 4.22 9.10 9.04
N PHE A 103 5.29 8.46 8.57
CA PHE A 103 6.07 8.89 7.42
C PHE A 103 5.29 8.74 6.11
N VAL A 104 4.62 7.60 5.89
CA VAL A 104 3.80 7.40 4.67
C VAL A 104 2.56 8.30 4.69
N ARG A 105 1.96 8.59 5.85
CA ARG A 105 0.92 9.64 5.98
C ARG A 105 1.46 11.04 5.67
N GLY A 106 2.72 11.31 6.00
CA GLY A 106 3.42 12.54 5.61
C GLY A 106 3.67 12.62 4.10
N LEU A 107 4.01 11.51 3.46
CA LEU A 107 4.12 11.40 2.00
C LEU A 107 2.80 11.74 1.30
N VAL A 108 1.70 11.10 1.73
CA VAL A 108 0.35 11.35 1.16
C VAL A 108 -0.06 12.81 1.34
N ARG A 109 0.08 13.38 2.54
CA ARG A 109 -0.27 14.78 2.79
C ARG A 109 0.48 15.74 1.85
N ARG A 110 1.80 15.59 1.76
CA ARG A 110 2.61 16.41 0.84
C ARG A 110 2.19 16.26 -0.62
N ALA A 111 1.78 15.06 -1.04
CA ALA A 111 1.28 14.85 -2.39
C ALA A 111 -0.05 15.56 -2.63
N PHE A 112 -0.98 15.48 -1.68
CA PHE A 112 -2.28 16.18 -1.74
C PHE A 112 -2.11 17.71 -1.73
N ASP A 113 -1.15 18.25 -0.98
CA ASP A 113 -0.84 19.69 -0.96
C ASP A 113 -0.44 20.23 -2.35
N THR A 114 0.11 19.37 -3.22
CA THR A 114 0.45 19.77 -4.60
C THR A 114 -0.76 19.89 -5.53
N LYS A 115 -1.91 19.32 -5.15
CA LYS A 115 -3.12 19.18 -5.98
C LYS A 115 -2.87 18.55 -7.36
N ASN A 116 -1.75 17.84 -7.51
CA ASN A 116 -1.39 17.15 -8.73
C ASN A 116 -1.84 15.69 -8.64
N LEU A 117 -2.84 15.31 -9.45
CA LEU A 117 -3.44 13.98 -9.41
C LEU A 117 -2.43 12.84 -9.67
N TYR A 118 -1.40 13.08 -10.49
CA TYR A 118 -0.35 12.08 -10.72
C TYR A 118 0.47 11.82 -9.46
N ARG A 119 0.88 12.90 -8.75
CA ARG A 119 1.60 12.78 -7.48
C ARG A 119 0.73 12.15 -6.40
N MET A 120 -0.55 12.51 -6.36
CA MET A 120 -1.52 11.92 -5.44
C MET A 120 -1.69 10.43 -5.68
N GLY A 121 -1.87 10.00 -6.93
CA GLY A 121 -2.00 8.58 -7.28
C GLY A 121 -0.76 7.76 -6.90
N ILE A 122 0.44 8.25 -7.23
CA ILE A 122 1.70 7.60 -6.85
C ILE A 122 1.86 7.50 -5.32
N ALA A 123 1.51 8.54 -4.58
CA ALA A 123 1.60 8.49 -3.11
C ALA A 123 0.54 7.56 -2.48
N ILE A 124 -0.66 7.50 -3.07
CA ILE A 124 -1.71 6.57 -2.64
C ILE A 124 -1.29 5.13 -2.88
N HIS A 125 -0.57 4.84 -3.98
CA HIS A 125 0.01 3.52 -4.23
C HIS A 125 0.85 3.05 -3.04
N THR A 126 1.89 3.82 -2.70
CA THR A 126 2.81 3.51 -1.59
C THR A 126 2.11 3.44 -0.26
N PHE A 127 1.10 4.29 -0.06
CA PHE A 127 0.26 4.25 1.12
C PHE A 127 -0.50 2.93 1.20
N ALA A 128 -1.18 2.50 0.14
CA ALA A 128 -1.93 1.26 0.08
C ALA A 128 -1.02 0.03 0.32
N ASP A 129 0.14 0.00 -0.34
CA ASP A 129 1.14 -1.06 -0.18
C ASP A 129 1.66 -1.18 1.27
N SER A 130 1.65 -0.09 2.06
CA SER A 130 2.00 -0.18 3.48
C SER A 130 1.07 -1.10 4.30
N TRP A 131 -0.16 -1.33 3.84
CA TRP A 131 -1.06 -2.31 4.46
C TRP A 131 -0.85 -3.74 3.94
N ALA A 132 -0.61 -3.92 2.64
CA ALA A 132 -0.43 -5.26 2.09
C ALA A 132 0.91 -5.87 2.52
N HIS A 133 1.99 -5.10 2.41
CA HIS A 133 3.35 -5.58 2.60
C HIS A 133 3.86 -5.45 4.05
N GLN A 134 2.94 -5.37 5.01
CA GLN A 134 3.28 -5.38 6.44
C GLN A 134 4.21 -6.55 6.76
N ASN A 135 5.23 -6.26 7.56
CA ASN A 135 6.20 -7.24 8.06
C ASN A 135 7.20 -7.77 7.00
N PHE A 136 7.27 -7.10 5.85
CA PHE A 136 8.33 -7.28 4.86
C PHE A 136 9.17 -6.01 4.72
N THR A 137 10.35 -6.17 4.13
CA THR A 137 11.26 -5.08 3.77
C THR A 137 11.53 -5.14 2.28
N GLY A 138 11.80 -4.00 1.64
CA GLY A 138 12.15 -3.96 0.21
C GLY A 138 13.55 -4.51 -0.12
N GLY A 139 14.32 -4.98 0.87
CA GLY A 139 15.67 -5.52 0.69
C GLY A 139 15.68 -7.03 0.47
N ASN A 140 16.82 -7.56 -0.01
CA ASN A 140 17.12 -8.99 0.04
C ASN A 140 17.61 -9.36 1.45
N ASP A 141 16.70 -9.71 2.35
CA ASP A 141 16.98 -9.83 3.78
C ASP A 141 16.34 -11.10 4.35
N SER A 142 17.07 -11.81 5.20
CA SER A 142 16.56 -12.90 6.04
C SER A 142 15.27 -12.54 6.83
N TRP A 143 15.03 -11.26 7.07
CA TRP A 143 13.76 -10.74 7.62
C TRP A 143 12.54 -11.23 6.83
N ASN A 144 12.67 -11.31 5.51
CA ASN A 144 11.60 -11.68 4.57
C ASN A 144 11.37 -13.19 4.46
N THR A 145 12.20 -14.02 5.12
CA THR A 145 12.11 -15.49 5.03
C THR A 145 10.87 -16.05 5.73
N ILE A 146 9.96 -16.61 4.94
CA ILE A 146 8.79 -17.37 5.39
C ILE A 146 9.13 -18.86 5.46
N SER A 147 9.82 -19.38 4.44
CA SER A 147 10.25 -20.77 4.35
C SER A 147 11.78 -20.86 4.26
N GLN A 148 12.38 -21.60 5.20
CA GLN A 148 13.85 -21.72 5.29
C GLN A 148 14.45 -22.45 4.09
N ASP A 149 13.73 -23.42 3.53
CA ASP A 149 14.21 -24.25 2.41
C ASP A 149 13.84 -23.69 1.04
N SER A 150 13.16 -22.53 1.00
CA SER A 150 12.73 -21.94 -0.26
C SER A 150 13.93 -21.37 -1.04
N PRO A 151 14.11 -21.76 -2.31
CA PRO A 151 15.18 -21.27 -3.17
C PRO A 151 14.91 -19.84 -3.69
N ILE A 152 13.77 -19.25 -3.33
CA ILE A 152 13.36 -17.91 -3.77
C ILE A 152 14.19 -16.86 -3.02
N PRO A 153 14.71 -15.83 -3.72
CA PRO A 153 15.37 -14.68 -3.09
C PRO A 153 14.50 -14.04 -2.01
N LYS A 154 15.10 -13.56 -0.93
CA LYS A 154 14.36 -13.00 0.21
C LYS A 154 14.09 -11.50 0.02
N VAL A 155 13.64 -11.14 -1.18
CA VAL A 155 13.32 -9.77 -1.57
C VAL A 155 11.84 -9.52 -1.39
N GLY A 156 11.48 -8.47 -0.63
CA GLY A 156 10.08 -8.14 -0.41
C GLY A 156 9.31 -9.32 0.16
N HIS A 157 8.13 -9.60 -0.41
CA HIS A 157 7.33 -10.77 -0.06
C HIS A 157 7.47 -11.94 -1.05
N ALA A 158 8.57 -12.02 -1.83
CA ALA A 158 8.74 -13.07 -2.82
C ALA A 158 8.62 -14.49 -2.23
N ASP A 159 9.08 -14.69 -0.99
CA ASP A 159 8.96 -15.96 -0.26
C ASP A 159 7.54 -16.28 0.22
N ALA A 160 6.65 -15.28 0.22
CA ALA A 160 5.20 -15.42 0.44
C ALA A 160 4.42 -15.43 -0.89
N ILE A 161 5.11 -15.40 -2.04
CA ILE A 161 4.52 -15.35 -3.38
C ILE A 161 3.51 -14.19 -3.44
N SER A 162 2.29 -14.45 -3.91
CA SER A 162 1.23 -13.45 -4.08
C SER A 162 0.34 -13.34 -2.84
N GLN A 163 0.64 -14.06 -1.75
CA GLN A 163 -0.24 -14.13 -0.58
C GLN A 163 -0.62 -12.74 -0.04
N PRO A 164 0.30 -11.76 0.11
CA PRO A 164 -0.06 -10.43 0.61
C PRO A 164 -0.94 -9.61 -0.34
N ASP A 165 -0.96 -9.95 -1.64
CA ASP A 165 -1.62 -9.16 -2.68
C ASP A 165 -3.04 -9.64 -3.00
N ILE A 166 -3.38 -10.86 -2.62
CA ILE A 166 -4.71 -11.44 -2.86
C ILE A 166 -5.67 -10.92 -1.79
N MET A 167 -6.55 -9.98 -2.18
CA MET A 167 -7.46 -9.27 -1.26
C MET A 167 -8.29 -10.18 -0.35
N THR A 168 -8.76 -11.32 -0.85
CA THR A 168 -9.67 -12.21 -0.11
C THR A 168 -8.95 -13.27 0.72
N LEU A 169 -7.63 -13.37 0.61
CA LEU A 169 -6.87 -14.44 1.24
C LEU A 169 -6.72 -14.24 2.75
N LYS A 170 -6.83 -15.36 3.47
CA LYS A 170 -6.38 -15.48 4.85
C LYS A 170 -5.23 -16.46 4.91
N TRP A 171 -4.16 -16.11 5.61
CA TRP A 171 -2.94 -16.91 5.64
C TRP A 171 -2.18 -16.72 6.96
N ILE A 172 -1.17 -17.56 7.19
CA ILE A 172 -0.37 -17.52 8.42
C ILE A 172 1.03 -17.05 8.08
N ASP A 173 1.47 -15.98 8.73
CA ASP A 173 2.87 -15.55 8.71
C ASP A 173 3.60 -16.20 9.91
N PRO A 174 4.42 -17.24 9.69
CA PRO A 174 5.04 -18.01 10.78
C PRO A 174 6.05 -17.20 11.58
N ARG A 175 6.48 -16.02 11.07
CA ARG A 175 7.47 -15.13 11.66
C ARG A 175 6.93 -14.34 12.86
N LEU A 176 5.61 -14.12 12.91
CA LEU A 176 4.97 -13.18 13.84
C LEU A 176 4.46 -13.84 15.11
N ASP A 177 4.43 -13.09 16.21
CA ASP A 177 3.94 -13.60 17.51
C ASP A 177 2.40 -13.54 17.65
N GLY A 178 1.87 -14.40 18.53
CA GLY A 178 0.48 -14.36 18.99
C GLY A 178 -0.56 -14.27 17.86
N GLU A 179 -1.55 -13.40 18.03
CA GLU A 179 -2.59 -13.14 17.02
C GLU A 179 -2.06 -12.49 15.73
N GLY A 180 -0.87 -11.87 15.79
CA GLY A 180 -0.26 -11.19 14.65
C GLY A 180 0.10 -12.13 13.50
N GLN A 181 0.23 -13.44 13.77
CA GLN A 181 0.49 -14.46 12.74
C GLN A 181 -0.69 -14.72 11.80
N TYR A 182 -1.92 -14.41 12.22
CA TYR A 182 -3.13 -14.68 11.42
C TYR A 182 -3.47 -13.46 10.57
N ILE A 183 -3.22 -13.57 9.26
CA ILE A 183 -3.42 -12.47 8.34
C ILE A 183 -4.77 -12.59 7.66
N ASP A 184 -5.57 -11.52 7.73
CA ASP A 184 -6.79 -11.34 6.95
C ASP A 184 -6.58 -10.14 6.00
N ASN A 185 -6.32 -10.43 4.73
CA ASN A 185 -6.05 -9.38 3.75
C ASN A 185 -7.26 -8.49 3.54
N LEU A 186 -8.49 -9.02 3.60
CA LEU A 186 -9.68 -8.22 3.37
C LEU A 186 -9.80 -7.11 4.42
N VAL A 187 -9.48 -7.43 5.68
CA VAL A 187 -9.43 -6.43 6.76
C VAL A 187 -8.37 -5.37 6.48
N ARG A 188 -7.14 -5.77 6.11
CA ARG A 188 -6.04 -4.83 5.79
C ARG A 188 -6.40 -3.91 4.64
N PHE A 189 -6.97 -4.45 3.57
CA PHE A 189 -7.31 -3.71 2.36
C PHE A 189 -8.48 -2.76 2.59
N LEU A 190 -9.51 -3.17 3.35
CA LEU A 190 -10.61 -2.29 3.71
C LEU A 190 -10.17 -1.16 4.65
N ASP A 191 -9.22 -1.40 5.55
CA ASP A 191 -8.64 -0.35 6.40
C ASP A 191 -7.83 0.67 5.57
N ALA A 192 -7.00 0.18 4.64
CA ALA A 192 -6.32 1.05 3.67
C ALA A 192 -7.32 1.90 2.88
N ALA A 193 -8.38 1.27 2.35
CA ALA A 193 -9.43 1.93 1.59
C ALA A 193 -10.17 3.01 2.42
N ALA A 194 -10.46 2.74 3.69
CA ALA A 194 -11.11 3.70 4.59
C ALA A 194 -10.27 4.97 4.77
N ASN A 195 -8.96 4.79 4.97
CA ASN A 195 -8.03 5.90 5.11
C ASN A 195 -7.88 6.69 3.80
N ILE A 196 -7.73 6.00 2.66
CA ILE A 196 -7.65 6.64 1.33
C ILE A 196 -8.92 7.43 1.04
N TYR A 197 -10.08 6.84 1.29
CA TYR A 197 -11.38 7.50 1.11
C TYR A 197 -11.49 8.77 1.94
N SER A 198 -10.97 8.76 3.17
CA SER A 198 -10.94 9.94 4.04
C SER A 198 -10.09 11.07 3.46
N TYR A 199 -8.92 10.76 2.87
CA TYR A 199 -8.10 11.76 2.17
C TYR A 199 -8.82 12.33 0.94
N LEU A 200 -9.48 11.48 0.15
CA LEU A 200 -10.19 11.90 -1.05
C LEU A 200 -11.42 12.77 -0.73
N CYS A 201 -12.18 12.43 0.31
CA CYS A 201 -13.31 13.23 0.77
C CYS A 201 -12.89 14.60 1.31
N GLN A 202 -11.74 14.70 1.98
CA GLN A 202 -11.18 15.98 2.39
C GLN A 202 -10.75 16.81 1.18
N PHE A 203 -10.10 16.18 0.19
CA PHE A 203 -9.66 16.83 -1.03
C PHE A 203 -10.81 17.38 -1.87
N SER A 204 -11.91 16.62 -2.00
CA SER A 204 -13.09 17.06 -2.75
C SER A 204 -13.99 18.04 -1.99
N GLY A 205 -13.70 18.28 -0.70
CA GLY A 205 -14.57 19.06 0.18
C GLY A 205 -15.86 18.34 0.58
N LYS A 206 -16.01 17.05 0.25
CA LYS A 206 -17.18 16.25 0.62
C LYS A 206 -17.31 16.06 2.13
N TRP A 207 -16.18 15.91 2.83
CA TRP A 207 -16.18 15.74 4.29
C TRP A 207 -14.83 16.17 4.89
N MET A 208 -14.88 16.72 6.10
CA MET A 208 -13.71 17.11 6.89
C MET A 208 -13.86 16.56 8.31
N PRO A 209 -12.80 16.00 8.92
CA PRO A 209 -12.85 15.57 10.32
C PRO A 209 -12.98 16.76 11.25
N ASN A 210 -13.64 16.56 12.39
CA ASN A 210 -13.84 17.62 13.40
C ASN A 210 -12.50 18.06 14.04
N ASN A 211 -11.53 17.15 14.12
CA ASN A 211 -10.15 17.46 14.50
C ASN A 211 -9.29 17.59 13.24
N ARG A 212 -8.87 18.82 12.90
CA ARG A 212 -7.85 19.02 11.87
C ARG A 212 -6.60 18.22 12.26
N LEU A 213 -6.04 17.44 11.33
CA LEU A 213 -4.70 16.88 11.45
C LEU A 213 -3.68 18.03 11.44
N GLY A 214 -3.52 18.72 12.57
CA GLY A 214 -2.68 19.90 12.72
C GLY A 214 -2.05 19.96 14.11
N GLY A 215 -0.82 19.47 14.19
CA GLY A 215 0.05 19.60 15.35
C GLY A 215 1.32 18.79 15.12
N GLU A 216 2.43 19.46 14.80
CA GLU A 216 3.75 18.86 14.94
C GLU A 216 3.95 18.47 16.41
N GLY A 217 4.17 17.19 16.68
CA GLY A 217 4.38 16.67 18.03
C GLY A 217 3.10 16.18 18.71
N GLY A 218 2.73 14.92 18.46
CA GLY A 218 1.60 14.28 19.12
C GLY A 218 1.61 12.77 18.95
N SER A 219 2.37 12.09 19.81
CA SER A 219 2.34 10.65 20.00
C SER A 219 0.99 10.22 20.62
N SER A 220 -0.01 9.87 19.80
CA SER A 220 -1.04 8.89 20.16
C SER A 220 -1.78 8.37 18.92
N TYR A 221 -1.32 7.24 18.39
CA TYR A 221 -1.90 6.55 17.22
C TYR A 221 -3.20 5.78 17.55
N ALA A 222 -4.07 6.32 18.42
CA ALA A 222 -5.26 5.60 18.87
C ALA A 222 -6.47 6.50 19.18
N GLN A 223 -6.66 7.60 18.45
CA GLN A 223 -8.02 8.15 18.32
C GLN A 223 -8.72 7.35 17.22
N ALA A 224 -9.90 6.80 17.51
CA ALA A 224 -10.72 6.13 16.51
C ALA A 224 -10.82 7.05 15.29
N ALA A 225 -10.31 6.60 14.15
CA ALA A 225 -10.34 7.41 12.95
C ALA A 225 -11.80 7.79 12.68
N GLU A 226 -12.11 9.08 12.76
CA GLU A 226 -13.39 9.59 12.29
C GLU A 226 -13.37 9.34 10.78
N PHE A 227 -14.25 8.46 10.30
CA PHE A 227 -14.39 8.19 8.87
C PHE A 227 -15.54 9.05 8.31
N PRO A 228 -15.55 9.34 7.00
CA PRO A 228 -16.69 9.98 6.37
C PRO A 228 -18.00 9.24 6.69
N PRO A 229 -19.13 9.93 6.97
CA PRO A 229 -20.36 9.31 7.45
C PRO A 229 -20.94 8.23 6.54
N ASP A 230 -20.63 8.26 5.25
CA ASP A 230 -21.09 7.28 4.26
C ASP A 230 -20.07 6.15 4.00
N TRP A 231 -18.98 6.07 4.77
CA TRP A 231 -17.97 5.01 4.64
C TRP A 231 -18.57 3.61 4.67
N GLU A 232 -19.52 3.33 5.57
CA GLU A 232 -20.14 2.00 5.66
C GLU A 232 -20.81 1.58 4.34
N LYS A 233 -21.50 2.51 3.67
CA LYS A 233 -22.11 2.28 2.35
C LYS A 233 -21.05 2.04 1.27
N VAL A 234 -19.95 2.80 1.29
CA VAL A 234 -18.84 2.61 0.36
C VAL A 234 -18.16 1.26 0.60
N ARG A 235 -17.90 0.91 1.86
CA ARG A 235 -17.32 -0.37 2.26
C ARG A 235 -18.15 -1.56 1.79
N ASP A 236 -19.47 -1.48 1.90
CA ASP A 236 -20.36 -2.55 1.43
C ASP A 236 -20.32 -2.66 -0.10
N ARG A 237 -20.20 -1.52 -0.81
CA ARG A 237 -19.99 -1.52 -2.26
C ARG A 237 -18.65 -2.15 -2.66
N LEU A 238 -17.59 -1.87 -1.91
CA LEU A 238 -16.29 -2.51 -2.13
C LEU A 238 -16.37 -4.03 -1.91
N LYS A 239 -17.03 -4.49 -0.84
CA LYS A 239 -17.23 -5.92 -0.60
C LYS A 239 -18.01 -6.60 -1.74
N GLN A 240 -19.02 -5.94 -2.29
CA GLN A 240 -19.75 -6.45 -3.46
C GLN A 240 -18.86 -6.57 -4.70
N PHE A 241 -17.96 -5.59 -4.91
CA PHE A 241 -17.01 -5.60 -6.02
C PHE A 241 -15.94 -6.69 -5.87
N ILE A 242 -15.37 -6.82 -4.66
CA ILE A 242 -14.33 -7.81 -4.33
C ILE A 242 -14.89 -9.25 -4.43
N GLY A 243 -16.16 -9.44 -4.07
CA GLY A 243 -16.79 -10.75 -4.04
C GLY A 243 -16.36 -11.62 -2.84
N PRO A 244 -16.88 -12.85 -2.76
CA PRO A 244 -16.49 -13.79 -1.71
C PRO A 244 -15.06 -14.29 -1.91
N PHE A 245 -14.51 -14.96 -0.89
CA PHE A 245 -13.28 -15.73 -1.03
C PHE A 245 -13.45 -16.79 -2.12
N ASP A 246 -12.56 -16.76 -3.12
CA ASP A 246 -12.45 -17.78 -4.15
C ASP A 246 -11.36 -18.79 -3.74
N PRO A 247 -11.69 -20.06 -3.48
CA PRO A 247 -10.71 -21.11 -3.21
C PRO A 247 -9.64 -21.27 -4.30
N ALA A 248 -9.92 -20.86 -5.54
CA ALA A 248 -8.93 -20.86 -6.63
C ALA A 248 -7.77 -19.88 -6.36
N ASN A 249 -8.01 -18.81 -5.60
CA ASN A 249 -6.96 -17.86 -5.21
C ASN A 249 -5.94 -18.50 -4.26
N ALA A 250 -6.35 -19.49 -3.44
CA ALA A 250 -5.42 -20.24 -2.61
C ALA A 250 -4.44 -21.08 -3.47
N LYS A 251 -4.91 -21.65 -4.59
CA LYS A 251 -4.05 -22.38 -5.54
C LYS A 251 -3.08 -21.49 -6.30
N GLN A 252 -3.39 -20.21 -6.47
CA GLN A 252 -2.46 -19.21 -7.03
C GLN A 252 -1.39 -18.78 -6.02
N ALA A 253 -1.70 -18.85 -4.71
CA ALA A 253 -0.76 -18.60 -3.63
C ALA A 253 0.21 -19.77 -3.34
N GLU A 254 -0.08 -20.97 -3.85
CA GLU A 254 0.73 -22.20 -3.69
C GLU A 254 1.68 -22.47 -4.87
N ARG A 255 1.58 -21.71 -5.98
CA ARG A 255 2.38 -21.89 -7.21
C ARG A 255 3.50 -20.88 -7.31
#